data_AF-A0A0G2T5C3-F1
#
_entry.id   AF-A0A0G2T5C3-F1
#
_cell.length_a   1.000
_cell.length_b   1.000
_cell.length_c   1.000
_cell.angle_alpha   90.00
_cell.angle_beta   90.00
_cell.angle_gamma   90.00
#
_symmetry.space_group_name_H-M   'P 1'
#
loop_
_entity.id
_entity.type
_entity.pdbx_description
1 polymer ?
#
loop_
_entity_poly.entity_id
_entity_poly.type
_entity_poly.pdbx_seq_one_letter_code
_entity_poly.pdbx_strand_id
1 'polypeptide(L)'
;MVNARTYPLWRDLAMSEDLPKEALKTVVGALCAPATRRDGFDAQADRWREEALKAALPALLARTSAKRLRGQLLVHADEKTLAALAADGTVTVADVPAILRHRRVWAGLISALARHPDQVEAAIALLPRLPDHEVEQVVRDWDPDRYTRAKGAAPAPPVPPELFDAVLEACLTPLAAYLLHPEPEEGWEAVSAFSKDWSLELGGRAGWAMLARCPQRWAQLTAHPTLGSAVQHLLLDQAETRALEDARLRAADPDGEELAADPAPALSEDLLLACLPALCLPELADLPNPQVTARRTLHHIAHRVHNNPRLAELAADQLHAAADALITRGQLLSLLDKQGDDYGFDGRVLRLAEDLALLSANPDHLAGACAQLARLDQPAVVSPTPSPTLIRVIDNIDPDHDRPARLLERHSEHRRVQALATLAANPHTPHTAVADVLTVLHPAELAWIAEKADGPAWFLATAAAVPVPEDQADGVVRLLDDDELAKHPDPAAVLQSWLDSPATGEILSRSEIYRAVVKSRYRTLEHLRQIPADEVLARHEPEVALQILLDRCGRSTQRWEALATAMTFDYDEEKITFGQLLDSLDPTPAGAQTP
;
A
#
# COMPACT_ATOMS: atom_id res chain seq x y z
N MET A 1 46.98 -24.32 29.84
CA MET A 1 46.89 -24.70 28.41
C MET A 1 46.39 -26.14 28.34
N VAL A 2 45.34 -26.39 27.56
CA VAL A 2 44.77 -27.73 27.35
C VAL A 2 45.13 -28.18 25.93
N ASN A 3 45.59 -29.43 25.77
CA ASN A 3 45.89 -29.97 24.46
C ASN A 3 44.57 -30.28 23.72
N ALA A 4 44.41 -29.75 22.51
CA ALA A 4 43.21 -29.92 21.69
C ALA A 4 42.76 -31.37 21.50
N ARG A 5 43.70 -32.33 21.45
CA ARG A 5 43.40 -33.76 21.32
C ARG A 5 42.73 -34.37 22.55
N THR A 6 42.68 -33.63 23.67
CA THR A 6 42.11 -34.12 24.93
C THR A 6 40.65 -33.70 25.14
N TYR A 7 40.07 -32.82 24.32
CA TYR A 7 38.67 -32.39 24.47
C TYR A 7 37.64 -33.53 24.44
N PRO A 8 37.77 -34.57 23.59
CA PRO A 8 36.87 -35.73 23.65
C PRO A 8 36.93 -36.45 25.00
N LEU A 9 38.13 -36.61 25.58
CA LEU A 9 38.31 -37.21 26.90
C LEU A 9 37.65 -36.37 28.00
N TRP A 10 37.82 -35.04 27.96
CA TRP A 10 37.18 -34.14 28.93
C TRP A 10 35.64 -34.15 28.81
N ARG A 11 35.10 -34.28 27.59
CA ARG A 11 33.66 -34.49 27.35
C ARG A 11 33.18 -35.78 27.99
N ASP A 12 33.86 -36.89 27.73
CA ASP A 12 33.44 -38.21 28.25
C ASP A 12 33.52 -38.25 29.79
N LEU A 13 34.55 -37.61 30.38
CA LEU A 13 34.65 -37.42 31.83
C LEU A 13 33.53 -36.54 32.39
N ALA A 14 33.13 -35.49 31.68
CA ALA A 14 32.02 -34.62 32.09
C ALA A 14 30.67 -35.33 32.05
N MET A 15 30.48 -36.25 31.10
CA MET A 15 29.27 -37.07 30.94
C MET A 15 29.23 -38.30 31.85
N SER A 16 30.36 -38.73 32.41
CA SER A 16 30.45 -39.89 33.31
C SER A 16 29.78 -39.62 34.66
N GLU A 17 28.84 -40.48 35.06
CA GLU A 17 28.13 -40.39 36.34
C GLU A 17 29.08 -40.52 37.55
N ASP A 18 30.20 -41.24 37.39
CA ASP A 18 31.16 -41.54 38.45
C ASP A 18 32.15 -40.39 38.78
N LEU A 19 32.08 -39.26 38.07
CA LEU A 19 33.02 -38.15 38.29
C LEU A 19 32.88 -37.55 39.72
N PRO A 20 33.97 -37.46 40.51
CA PRO A 20 33.92 -36.86 41.84
C PRO A 20 33.60 -35.35 41.80
N LYS A 21 32.89 -34.84 42.81
CA LYS A 21 32.53 -33.40 42.90
C LYS A 21 33.76 -32.49 42.93
N GLU A 22 34.85 -32.97 43.51
CA GLU A 22 36.14 -32.27 43.62
C GLU A 22 36.81 -32.08 42.25
N ALA A 23 36.60 -33.02 41.32
CA ALA A 23 37.16 -32.98 39.97
C ALA A 23 36.38 -32.03 39.03
N LEU A 24 35.13 -31.71 39.37
CA LEU A 24 34.22 -30.95 38.52
C LEU A 24 34.78 -29.57 38.13
N LYS A 25 35.40 -28.85 39.07
CA LYS A 25 36.01 -27.53 38.82
C LYS A 25 37.13 -27.62 37.77
N THR A 26 37.91 -28.70 37.81
CA THR A 26 39.02 -28.95 36.88
C THR A 26 38.52 -29.30 35.49
N VAL A 27 37.48 -30.14 35.41
CA VAL A 27 36.86 -30.53 34.13
C VAL A 27 36.20 -29.31 33.46
N VAL A 28 35.43 -28.51 34.20
CA VAL A 28 34.86 -27.26 33.69
C VAL A 28 35.96 -26.28 33.24
N GLY A 29 37.00 -26.11 34.06
CA GLY A 29 38.14 -25.26 33.71
C GLY A 29 38.87 -25.71 32.44
N ALA A 30 38.98 -27.01 32.21
CA ALA A 30 39.61 -27.56 31.01
C ALA A 30 38.75 -27.36 29.75
N LEU A 31 37.43 -27.56 29.84
CA LEU A 31 36.50 -27.40 28.71
C LEU A 31 36.24 -25.93 28.34
N CYS A 32 36.32 -25.00 29.31
CA CYS A 32 36.17 -23.56 29.05
C CYS A 32 37.49 -22.88 28.62
N ALA A 33 38.65 -23.54 28.76
CA ALA A 33 39.93 -22.96 28.37
C ALA A 33 40.10 -22.99 26.83
N PRO A 34 40.39 -21.85 26.17
CA PRO A 34 40.55 -21.78 24.73
C PRO A 34 41.76 -22.58 24.24
N ALA A 35 41.63 -23.18 23.06
CA ALA A 35 42.71 -23.93 22.45
C ALA A 35 43.77 -22.98 21.87
N THR A 36 44.94 -22.96 22.49
CA THR A 36 46.06 -22.08 22.10
C THR A 36 47.23 -22.90 21.58
N ARG A 37 47.77 -22.54 20.41
CA ARG A 37 49.09 -23.01 19.94
C ARG A 37 50.17 -22.04 20.38
N ARG A 38 51.43 -22.49 20.30
CA ARG A 38 52.62 -21.68 20.57
C ARG A 38 52.68 -20.40 19.72
N ASP A 39 52.02 -20.40 18.56
CA ASP A 39 52.03 -19.31 17.57
C ASP A 39 50.68 -18.58 17.43
N GLY A 40 49.68 -18.83 18.30
CA GLY A 40 48.39 -18.10 18.29
C GLY A 40 47.12 -18.94 18.47
N PHE A 41 45.99 -18.37 18.04
CA PHE A 41 44.63 -18.96 18.09
C PHE A 41 44.48 -20.08 17.05
N ASP A 42 44.03 -21.26 17.47
CA ASP A 42 43.78 -22.42 16.60
C ASP A 42 42.28 -22.63 16.41
N ALA A 43 41.73 -22.08 15.33
CA ALA A 43 40.30 -22.13 15.03
C ALA A 43 39.75 -23.56 14.90
N GLN A 44 40.54 -24.52 14.41
CA GLN A 44 40.11 -25.92 14.29
C GLN A 44 40.01 -26.57 15.67
N ALA A 45 41.00 -26.33 16.52
CA ALA A 45 41.01 -26.86 17.88
C ALA A 45 39.94 -26.23 18.77
N ASP A 46 39.62 -24.95 18.55
CA ASP A 46 38.56 -24.28 19.28
C ASP A 46 37.17 -24.77 18.86
N ARG A 47 36.96 -25.15 17.59
CA ARG A 47 35.73 -25.87 17.17
C ARG A 47 35.54 -27.19 17.92
N TRP A 48 36.59 -27.99 18.07
CA TRP A 48 36.51 -29.23 18.86
C TRP A 48 36.20 -28.99 20.33
N ARG A 49 36.72 -27.90 20.92
CA ARG A 49 36.35 -27.47 22.26
C ARG A 49 34.85 -27.13 22.33
N GLU A 50 34.35 -26.34 21.39
CA GLU A 50 32.94 -25.93 21.35
C GLU A 50 32.00 -27.12 21.20
N GLU A 51 32.31 -28.05 20.30
CA GLU A 51 31.53 -29.29 20.13
C GLU A 51 31.52 -30.15 21.41
N ALA A 52 32.70 -30.34 22.02
CA ALA A 52 32.85 -31.10 23.26
C ALA A 52 32.08 -30.45 24.42
N LEU A 53 32.19 -29.13 24.56
CA LEU A 53 31.49 -28.38 25.59
C LEU A 53 29.98 -28.40 25.36
N LYS A 54 29.50 -28.21 24.13
CA LYS A 54 28.07 -28.25 23.78
C LYS A 54 27.45 -29.61 24.14
N ALA A 55 28.15 -30.70 23.87
CA ALA A 55 27.70 -32.05 24.23
C ALA A 55 27.70 -32.29 25.75
N ALA A 56 28.70 -31.78 26.47
CA ALA A 56 28.84 -31.97 27.92
C ALA A 56 27.99 -31.00 28.77
N LEU A 57 27.53 -29.88 28.19
CA LEU A 57 26.87 -28.79 28.89
C LEU A 57 25.65 -29.23 29.73
N PRO A 58 24.72 -30.06 29.23
CA PRO A 58 23.55 -30.50 30.01
C PRO A 58 23.96 -31.25 31.29
N ALA A 59 24.89 -32.21 31.15
CA ALA A 59 25.38 -33.02 32.26
C ALA A 59 26.14 -32.19 33.31
N LEU A 60 26.97 -31.23 32.87
CA LEU A 60 27.72 -30.35 33.77
C LEU A 60 26.81 -29.42 34.56
N LEU A 61 25.79 -28.84 33.92
CA LEU A 61 24.84 -27.96 34.58
C LEU A 61 23.95 -28.73 35.57
N ALA A 62 23.48 -29.93 35.23
CA ALA A 62 22.69 -30.74 36.15
C ALA A 62 23.45 -31.09 37.46
N ARG A 63 24.78 -31.18 37.39
CA ARG A 63 25.64 -31.60 38.52
C ARG A 63 26.18 -30.46 39.37
N THR A 64 26.03 -29.20 38.94
CA THR A 64 26.61 -28.04 39.63
C THR A 64 25.57 -27.02 40.04
N SER A 65 25.47 -26.78 41.35
CA SER A 65 24.70 -25.68 41.94
C SER A 65 25.56 -24.44 42.23
N ALA A 66 26.88 -24.52 42.03
CA ALA A 66 27.79 -23.42 42.33
C ALA A 66 27.65 -22.29 41.31
N LYS A 67 27.08 -21.15 41.74
CA LYS A 67 26.75 -19.98 40.89
C LYS A 67 27.90 -19.52 39.97
N ARG A 68 29.15 -19.54 40.46
CA ARG A 68 30.32 -19.14 39.67
C ARG A 68 30.65 -20.11 38.53
N LEU A 69 30.53 -21.42 38.78
CA LEU A 69 30.79 -22.45 37.78
C LEU A 69 29.66 -22.52 36.74
N ARG A 70 28.41 -22.43 37.19
CA ARG A 70 27.25 -22.32 36.30
C ARG A 70 27.39 -21.11 35.37
N GLY A 71 27.70 -19.94 35.93
CA GLY A 71 27.92 -18.72 35.15
C GLY A 71 29.00 -18.88 34.07
N GLN A 72 30.10 -19.56 34.37
CA GLN A 72 31.15 -19.83 33.38
C GLN A 72 30.69 -20.75 32.24
N LEU A 73 29.87 -21.76 32.53
CA LEU A 73 29.33 -22.67 31.52
C LEU A 73 28.31 -21.97 30.61
N LEU A 74 27.41 -21.17 31.19
CA LEU A 74 26.33 -20.49 30.46
C LEU A 74 26.82 -19.49 29.41
N VAL A 75 27.99 -18.86 29.62
CA VAL A 75 28.59 -17.91 28.67
C VAL A 75 28.86 -18.57 27.31
N HIS A 76 29.24 -19.84 27.31
CA HIS A 76 29.65 -20.55 26.09
C HIS A 76 28.49 -21.23 25.34
N ALA A 77 27.27 -21.22 25.88
CA ALA A 77 26.11 -21.83 25.27
C ALA A 77 25.44 -20.87 24.29
N ASP A 78 25.09 -21.33 23.07
CA ASP A 78 24.28 -20.55 22.14
C ASP A 78 22.82 -20.39 22.63
N GLU A 79 22.08 -19.42 22.08
CA GLU A 79 20.70 -19.11 22.52
C GLU A 79 19.77 -20.32 22.37
N LYS A 80 19.94 -21.11 21.30
CA LYS A 80 19.16 -22.32 21.05
C LYS A 80 19.40 -23.39 22.14
N THR A 81 20.66 -23.58 22.53
CA THR A 81 21.05 -24.53 23.58
C THR A 81 20.56 -24.06 24.94
N LEU A 82 20.65 -22.76 25.24
CA LEU A 82 20.13 -22.20 26.49
C LEU A 82 18.61 -22.35 26.59
N ALA A 83 17.87 -22.09 25.51
CA ALA A 83 16.42 -22.30 25.47
C ALA A 83 16.05 -23.78 25.64
N ALA A 84 16.76 -24.70 24.97
CA ALA A 84 16.54 -26.14 25.16
C ALA A 84 16.79 -26.58 26.62
N LEU A 85 17.89 -26.12 27.22
CA LEU A 85 18.21 -26.44 28.62
C LEU A 85 17.25 -25.81 29.62
N ALA A 86 16.68 -24.63 29.32
CA ALA A 86 15.64 -24.02 30.13
C ALA A 86 14.33 -24.81 30.02
N ALA A 87 13.97 -25.23 28.80
CA ALA A 87 12.83 -26.11 28.57
C ALA A 87 12.94 -27.45 29.31
N ASP A 88 14.16 -28.01 29.41
CA ASP A 88 14.45 -29.23 30.18
C ASP A 88 14.53 -29.01 31.69
N GLY A 89 14.50 -27.75 32.17
CA GLY A 89 14.57 -27.38 33.58
C GLY A 89 15.99 -27.39 34.17
N THR A 90 17.01 -27.59 33.33
CA THR A 90 18.42 -27.56 33.75
C THR A 90 18.92 -26.13 33.95
N VAL A 91 18.46 -25.20 33.11
CA VAL A 91 18.64 -23.76 33.29
C VAL A 91 17.38 -23.21 33.93
N THR A 92 17.52 -22.45 35.01
CA THR A 92 16.38 -21.88 35.74
C THR A 92 16.49 -20.36 35.85
N VAL A 93 15.46 -19.72 36.41
CA VAL A 93 15.43 -18.29 36.72
C VAL A 93 16.68 -17.82 37.49
N ALA A 94 17.27 -18.66 38.34
CA ALA A 94 18.48 -18.32 39.11
C ALA A 94 19.71 -18.04 38.21
N ASP A 95 19.71 -18.58 37.00
CA ASP A 95 20.78 -18.44 36.01
C ASP A 95 20.59 -17.22 35.09
N VAL A 96 19.36 -16.70 35.00
CA VAL A 96 19.01 -15.57 34.12
C VAL A 96 19.91 -14.36 34.32
N PRO A 97 20.24 -13.91 35.56
CA PRO A 97 21.17 -12.79 35.73
C PRO A 97 22.57 -13.04 35.18
N ALA A 98 23.03 -14.29 35.09
CA ALA A 98 24.33 -14.61 34.49
C ALA A 98 24.25 -14.61 32.96
N ILE A 99 23.15 -15.11 32.39
CA ILE A 99 22.89 -15.09 30.94
C ILE A 99 22.80 -13.64 30.44
N LEU A 100 22.02 -12.80 31.13
CA LEU A 100 21.75 -11.42 30.70
C LEU A 100 22.93 -10.46 30.85
N ARG A 101 24.04 -10.87 31.48
CA ARG A 101 25.28 -10.07 31.48
C ARG A 101 25.98 -10.05 30.13
N HIS A 102 25.73 -11.06 29.31
CA HIS A 102 26.44 -11.28 28.06
C HIS A 102 25.51 -11.32 26.85
N ARG A 103 24.20 -11.36 27.07
CA ARG A 103 23.16 -11.51 26.04
C ARG A 103 21.96 -10.64 26.37
N ARG A 104 21.23 -10.19 25.36
CA ARG A 104 19.90 -9.59 25.53
C ARG A 104 18.88 -10.67 25.90
N VAL A 105 17.71 -10.27 26.37
CA VAL A 105 16.55 -11.18 26.48
C VAL A 105 16.03 -11.45 25.06
N TRP A 106 15.56 -12.67 24.79
CA TRP A 106 14.92 -13.06 23.52
C TRP A 106 13.72 -13.96 23.82
N ALA A 107 12.76 -14.03 22.88
CA ALA A 107 11.49 -14.73 23.08
C ALA A 107 11.65 -16.20 23.49
N GLY A 108 12.57 -16.93 22.83
CA GLY A 108 12.81 -18.35 23.09
C GLY A 108 13.26 -18.67 24.53
N LEU A 109 13.96 -17.75 25.22
CA LEU A 109 14.32 -17.94 26.63
C LEU A 109 13.09 -17.89 27.54
N ILE A 110 12.19 -16.94 27.28
CA ILE A 110 10.96 -16.75 28.06
C ILE A 110 10.02 -17.93 27.84
N SER A 111 9.78 -18.32 26.59
CA SER A 111 8.96 -19.48 26.25
C SER A 111 9.48 -20.75 26.92
N ALA A 112 10.81 -20.95 26.92
CA ALA A 112 11.43 -22.12 27.51
C ALA A 112 11.33 -22.16 29.04
N LEU A 113 11.60 -21.04 29.73
CA LEU A 113 11.45 -20.95 31.19
C LEU A 113 10.00 -21.19 31.62
N ALA A 114 9.05 -20.62 30.89
CA ALA A 114 7.62 -20.76 31.21
C ALA A 114 7.05 -22.16 30.95
N ARG A 115 7.83 -23.12 30.40
CA ARG A 115 7.43 -24.54 30.37
C ARG A 115 7.35 -25.15 31.76
N HIS A 116 8.00 -24.53 32.74
CA HIS A 116 7.99 -24.96 34.13
C HIS A 116 7.05 -24.08 34.96
N PRO A 117 5.99 -24.64 35.59
CA PRO A 117 4.98 -23.86 36.31
C PRO A 117 5.54 -22.96 37.42
N ASP A 118 6.63 -23.37 38.08
CA ASP A 118 7.30 -22.62 39.14
C ASP A 118 8.13 -21.42 38.62
N GLN A 119 8.29 -21.30 37.30
CA GLN A 119 9.11 -20.26 36.66
C GLN A 119 8.30 -19.29 35.79
N VAL A 120 6.98 -19.49 35.64
CA VAL A 120 6.11 -18.67 34.79
C VAL A 120 6.13 -17.20 35.19
N GLU A 121 5.97 -16.88 36.48
CA GLU A 121 5.96 -15.50 36.98
C GLU A 121 7.28 -14.77 36.66
N ALA A 122 8.40 -15.45 36.84
CA ALA A 122 9.71 -14.90 36.53
C ALA A 122 9.95 -14.76 35.02
N ALA A 123 9.40 -15.66 34.19
CA ALA A 123 9.44 -15.54 32.74
C ALA A 123 8.62 -14.33 32.27
N ILE A 124 7.44 -14.10 32.85
CA ILE A 124 6.60 -12.92 32.61
C ILE A 124 7.36 -11.63 32.95
N ALA A 125 8.07 -11.59 34.08
CA ALA A 125 8.87 -10.44 34.50
C ALA A 125 9.99 -10.04 33.52
N LEU A 126 10.32 -10.90 32.54
CA LEU A 126 11.30 -10.61 31.49
C LEU A 126 10.68 -9.98 30.24
N LEU A 127 9.35 -10.03 30.06
CA LEU A 127 8.66 -9.47 28.89
C LEU A 127 8.98 -7.99 28.63
N PRO A 128 9.02 -7.09 29.63
CA PRO A 128 9.34 -5.67 29.39
C PRO A 128 10.77 -5.41 28.89
N ARG A 129 11.63 -6.43 28.88
CA ARG A 129 13.01 -6.35 28.36
C ARG A 129 13.14 -6.88 26.94
N LEU A 130 12.06 -7.42 26.36
CA LEU A 130 12.03 -7.84 24.97
C LEU A 130 11.83 -6.64 24.05
N PRO A 131 12.39 -6.65 22.84
CA PRO A 131 11.95 -5.77 21.77
C PRO A 131 10.48 -6.06 21.40
N ASP A 132 9.70 -5.01 21.11
CA ASP A 132 8.25 -5.12 20.83
C ASP A 132 7.92 -6.14 19.72
N HIS A 133 8.72 -6.18 18.66
CA HIS A 133 8.56 -7.11 17.54
C HIS A 133 8.86 -8.59 17.88
N GLU A 134 9.46 -8.86 19.05
CA GLU A 134 9.74 -10.21 19.55
C GLU A 134 8.68 -10.70 20.56
N VAL A 135 7.82 -9.83 21.09
CA VAL A 135 6.87 -10.18 22.17
C VAL A 135 5.87 -11.27 21.73
N GLU A 136 5.27 -11.13 20.55
CA GLU A 136 4.36 -12.16 19.98
C GLU A 136 5.06 -13.51 19.75
N GLN A 137 6.38 -13.49 19.50
CA GLN A 137 7.16 -14.68 19.20
C GLN A 137 7.20 -15.64 20.39
N VAL A 138 7.01 -15.13 21.62
CA VAL A 138 6.95 -15.96 22.84
C VAL A 138 5.85 -17.03 22.74
N VAL A 139 4.70 -16.67 22.16
CA VAL A 139 3.57 -17.58 21.98
C VAL A 139 3.61 -18.25 20.61
N ARG A 140 4.10 -17.56 19.56
CA ARG A 140 4.24 -18.14 18.22
C ARG A 140 5.19 -19.32 18.19
N ASP A 141 6.35 -19.16 18.82
CA ASP A 141 7.45 -20.11 18.77
C ASP A 141 7.44 -21.04 20.00
N TRP A 142 6.28 -21.14 20.68
CA TRP A 142 6.10 -21.99 21.86
C TRP A 142 6.42 -23.47 21.60
N ASP A 143 6.03 -23.94 20.41
CA ASP A 143 6.26 -25.30 19.92
C ASP A 143 6.98 -25.25 18.55
N PRO A 144 8.29 -24.96 18.54
CA PRO A 144 9.04 -24.77 17.30
C PRO A 144 9.15 -26.07 16.49
N ASP A 145 9.05 -27.22 17.17
CA ASP A 145 9.17 -28.54 16.55
C ASP A 145 7.83 -29.09 16.06
N ARG A 146 6.72 -28.34 16.14
CA ARG A 146 5.38 -28.81 15.77
C ARG A 146 5.33 -29.52 14.41
N TYR A 147 6.07 -29.00 13.42
CA TYR A 147 6.10 -29.52 12.05
C TYR A 147 7.26 -30.49 11.78
N THR A 148 8.29 -30.52 12.63
CA THR A 148 9.49 -31.37 12.49
C THR A 148 9.50 -32.53 13.49
N ARG A 149 8.50 -32.61 14.38
CA ARG A 149 8.40 -33.62 15.44
C ARG A 149 8.37 -35.04 14.87
N ALA A 150 9.29 -35.87 15.33
CA ALA A 150 9.29 -37.29 15.05
C ALA A 150 8.03 -37.97 15.62
N LYS A 151 7.44 -38.89 14.85
CA LYS A 151 6.23 -39.63 15.22
C LYS A 151 6.45 -40.37 16.56
N GLY A 152 5.73 -39.99 17.60
CA GLY A 152 5.81 -40.58 18.95
C GLY A 152 6.47 -39.71 20.02
N ALA A 153 7.08 -38.57 19.65
CA ALA A 153 7.56 -37.60 20.64
C ALA A 153 6.38 -36.84 21.28
N ALA A 154 6.49 -36.52 22.58
CA ALA A 154 5.45 -35.82 23.32
C ALA A 154 5.28 -34.37 22.80
N PRO A 155 4.04 -33.85 22.73
CA PRO A 155 3.81 -32.45 22.41
C PRO A 155 4.33 -31.51 23.50
N ALA A 156 4.66 -30.28 23.12
CA ALA A 156 4.91 -29.22 24.08
C ALA A 156 3.69 -29.06 25.00
N PRO A 157 3.88 -28.72 26.29
CA PRO A 157 2.77 -28.41 27.18
C PRO A 157 1.94 -27.24 26.62
N PRO A 158 0.64 -27.13 26.97
CA PRO A 158 -0.14 -25.95 26.60
C PRO A 158 0.52 -24.68 27.16
N VAL A 159 0.37 -23.55 26.45
CA VAL A 159 0.84 -22.25 26.93
C VAL A 159 0.12 -21.93 28.25
N PRO A 160 0.85 -21.60 29.33
CA PRO A 160 0.25 -21.17 30.59
C PRO A 160 -0.68 -19.96 30.35
N PRO A 161 -1.90 -19.95 30.89
CA PRO A 161 -2.83 -18.85 30.67
C PRO A 161 -2.26 -17.51 31.17
N GLU A 162 -1.51 -17.51 32.27
CA GLU A 162 -0.88 -16.32 32.83
C GLU A 162 0.16 -15.72 31.87
N LEU A 163 0.94 -16.58 31.19
CA LEU A 163 1.91 -16.12 30.19
C LEU A 163 1.19 -15.59 28.94
N PHE A 164 0.16 -16.29 28.47
CA PHE A 164 -0.62 -15.85 27.32
C PHE A 164 -1.23 -14.47 27.58
N ASP A 165 -1.81 -14.26 28.76
CA ASP A 165 -2.39 -12.98 29.18
C ASP A 165 -1.34 -11.88 29.25
N ALA A 166 -0.18 -12.15 29.84
CA ALA A 166 0.90 -11.18 29.91
C ALA A 166 1.46 -10.80 28.54
N VAL A 167 1.57 -11.75 27.61
CA VAL A 167 2.01 -11.49 26.22
C VAL A 167 0.95 -10.71 25.46
N LEU A 168 -0.34 -11.06 25.63
CA LEU A 168 -1.45 -10.34 25.04
C LEU A 168 -1.48 -8.88 25.52
N GLU A 169 -1.39 -8.66 26.84
CA GLU A 169 -1.30 -7.33 27.43
C GLU A 169 -0.09 -6.57 26.86
N ALA A 170 1.10 -7.16 26.89
CA ALA A 170 2.32 -6.53 26.36
C ALA A 170 2.23 -6.18 24.86
N CYS A 171 1.50 -6.96 24.06
CA CYS A 171 1.27 -6.64 22.64
C CYS A 171 0.25 -5.51 22.42
N LEU A 172 -0.71 -5.34 23.34
CA LEU A 172 -1.78 -4.35 23.21
C LEU A 172 -1.46 -3.02 23.92
N THR A 173 -0.64 -3.04 24.97
CA THR A 173 -0.26 -1.86 25.75
C THR A 173 0.33 -0.74 24.90
N PRO A 174 1.23 -0.98 23.91
CA PRO A 174 1.77 0.10 23.09
C PRO A 174 0.70 0.85 22.32
N LEU A 175 -0.26 0.12 21.72
CA LEU A 175 -1.38 0.72 21.01
C LEU A 175 -2.32 1.46 21.98
N ALA A 176 -2.63 0.86 23.13
CA ALA A 176 -3.46 1.51 24.14
C ALA A 176 -2.83 2.82 24.67
N ALA A 177 -1.51 2.84 24.87
CA ALA A 177 -0.76 4.02 25.27
C ALA A 177 -0.77 5.10 24.18
N TYR A 178 -0.58 4.71 22.91
CA TYR A 178 -0.67 5.61 21.77
C TYR A 178 -2.06 6.26 21.65
N LEU A 179 -3.13 5.48 21.84
CA LEU A 179 -4.50 5.98 21.79
C LEU A 179 -4.83 6.94 22.95
N LEU A 180 -4.26 6.70 24.14
CA LEU A 180 -4.43 7.61 25.28
C LEU A 180 -3.69 8.94 25.08
N HIS A 181 -2.51 8.90 24.45
CA HIS A 181 -1.65 10.05 24.22
C HIS A 181 -1.09 10.00 22.80
N PRO A 182 -1.90 10.33 21.78
CA PRO A 182 -1.39 10.33 20.41
C PRO A 182 -0.36 11.45 20.29
N GLU A 183 0.92 11.06 20.24
CA GLU A 183 1.99 12.03 20.10
C GLU A 183 1.91 12.68 18.71
N PRO A 184 2.14 13.99 18.59
CA PRO A 184 2.34 14.63 17.30
C PRO A 184 3.69 14.15 16.75
N GLU A 185 3.72 13.03 16.01
CA GLU A 185 4.95 12.62 15.33
C GLU A 185 5.46 13.77 14.45
N GLU A 186 6.77 14.07 14.48
CA GLU A 186 7.44 14.88 13.44
C GLU A 186 7.38 14.08 12.11
N GLY A 187 6.23 14.11 11.44
CA GLY A 187 5.93 13.13 10.39
C GLY A 187 4.49 13.11 9.89
N TRP A 188 3.61 14.03 10.31
CA TRP A 188 2.28 14.21 9.70
C TRP A 188 2.32 14.50 8.18
N GLU A 189 3.50 14.69 7.58
CA GLU A 189 3.73 14.77 6.12
C GLU A 189 3.82 13.41 5.41
N ALA A 190 4.05 12.29 6.10
CA ALA A 190 4.21 11.00 5.45
C ALA A 190 2.87 10.24 5.40
N VAL A 191 2.15 10.42 4.29
CA VAL A 191 1.28 9.37 3.75
C VAL A 191 2.05 8.04 3.82
N SER A 192 1.46 6.99 4.37
CA SER A 192 2.05 5.64 4.33
C SER A 192 2.60 5.38 2.93
N ALA A 193 3.92 5.19 2.82
CA ALA A 193 4.58 4.95 1.55
C ALA A 193 4.05 3.68 0.85
N PHE A 194 3.31 2.83 1.58
CA PHE A 194 2.79 1.56 1.11
C PHE A 194 1.32 1.61 0.68
N SER A 195 0.43 2.30 1.40
CA SER A 195 -1.00 2.27 1.09
C SER A 195 -1.47 3.44 0.22
N LYS A 196 -0.77 4.59 0.23
CA LYS A 196 -1.29 5.87 -0.32
C LYS A 196 -2.69 6.27 0.20
N ASP A 197 -3.15 5.58 1.24
CA ASP A 197 -4.43 5.78 1.89
C ASP A 197 -4.19 6.31 3.29
N TRP A 198 -5.08 7.18 3.74
CA TRP A 198 -5.01 7.83 5.05
C TRP A 198 -5.38 6.89 6.20
N SER A 199 -5.35 5.57 5.96
CA SER A 199 -5.61 4.54 6.94
C SER A 199 -4.58 4.65 8.06
N LEU A 200 -5.05 4.99 9.26
CA LEU A 200 -4.23 4.86 10.46
C LEU A 200 -3.97 3.36 10.64
N GLU A 201 -2.78 2.88 10.31
CA GLU A 201 -2.34 1.52 10.68
C GLU A 201 -2.10 1.48 12.20
N LEU A 202 -3.18 1.59 12.97
CA LEU A 202 -3.17 1.44 14.43
C LEU A 202 -2.80 -0.01 14.81
N GLY A 203 -3.00 -0.96 13.89
CA GLY A 203 -2.72 -2.36 14.11
C GLY A 203 -1.26 -2.77 13.92
N GLY A 204 -0.51 -2.84 15.01
CA GLY A 204 0.70 -3.65 15.03
C GLY A 204 0.36 -5.13 14.74
N ARG A 205 1.03 -5.76 13.77
CA ARG A 205 0.82 -7.18 13.38
C ARG A 205 0.80 -8.14 14.59
N ALA A 206 1.55 -7.82 15.64
CA ALA A 206 1.64 -8.60 16.87
C ALA A 206 0.34 -8.59 17.70
N GLY A 207 -0.31 -7.43 17.86
CA GLY A 207 -1.54 -7.29 18.65
C GLY A 207 -2.70 -8.09 18.06
N TRP A 208 -2.91 -7.97 16.75
CA TRP A 208 -3.90 -8.79 16.04
C TRP A 208 -3.56 -10.29 16.09
N ALA A 209 -2.31 -10.68 15.85
CA ALA A 209 -1.90 -12.09 15.89
C ALA A 209 -2.17 -12.76 17.24
N MET A 210 -2.08 -12.01 18.34
CA MET A 210 -2.47 -12.48 19.67
C MET A 210 -3.98 -12.51 19.86
N LEU A 211 -4.72 -11.46 19.49
CA LEU A 211 -6.18 -11.42 19.59
C LEU A 211 -6.87 -12.50 18.77
N ALA A 212 -6.37 -12.80 17.56
CA ALA A 212 -6.92 -13.82 16.68
C ALA A 212 -6.86 -15.24 17.29
N ARG A 213 -5.99 -15.48 18.28
CA ARG A 213 -5.87 -16.77 18.98
C ARG A 213 -6.92 -16.95 20.09
N CYS A 214 -7.65 -15.90 20.47
CA CYS A 214 -8.64 -15.94 21.56
C CYS A 214 -10.00 -15.28 21.20
N PRO A 215 -10.66 -15.67 20.10
CA PRO A 215 -11.93 -15.07 19.65
C PRO A 215 -13.03 -15.08 20.71
N GLN A 216 -13.08 -16.10 21.55
CA GLN A 216 -14.03 -16.23 22.65
C GLN A 216 -13.90 -15.15 23.73
N ARG A 217 -12.78 -14.40 23.77
CA ARG A 217 -12.51 -13.33 24.74
C ARG A 217 -12.71 -11.93 24.18
N TRP A 218 -12.99 -11.77 22.88
CA TRP A 218 -13.10 -10.45 22.24
C TRP A 218 -14.08 -9.53 22.96
N ALA A 219 -15.30 -9.99 23.25
CA ALA A 219 -16.32 -9.20 23.93
C ALA A 219 -15.90 -8.75 25.35
N GLN A 220 -15.13 -9.57 26.06
CA GLN A 220 -14.60 -9.21 27.38
C GLN A 220 -13.47 -8.18 27.25
N LEU A 221 -12.59 -8.36 26.27
CA LEU A 221 -11.42 -7.50 26.03
C LEU A 221 -11.81 -6.12 25.50
N THR A 222 -12.86 -6.00 24.68
CA THR A 222 -13.41 -4.71 24.25
C THR A 222 -13.95 -3.87 25.41
N ALA A 223 -14.38 -4.51 26.50
CA ALA A 223 -14.83 -3.84 27.72
C ALA A 223 -13.70 -3.57 28.73
N HIS A 224 -12.44 -3.91 28.40
CA HIS A 224 -11.31 -3.70 29.30
C HIS A 224 -11.03 -2.20 29.49
N PRO A 225 -10.86 -1.70 30.72
CA PRO A 225 -10.74 -0.25 30.97
C PRO A 225 -9.49 0.38 30.34
N THR A 226 -8.39 -0.38 30.21
CA THR A 226 -7.13 0.13 29.65
C THR A 226 -6.86 -0.33 28.21
N LEU A 227 -7.32 -1.51 27.83
CA LEU A 227 -7.00 -2.14 26.54
C LEU A 227 -8.20 -2.11 25.57
N GLY A 228 -9.38 -1.75 26.07
CA GLY A 228 -10.64 -1.83 25.32
C GLY A 228 -10.59 -1.05 24.03
N SER A 229 -10.19 0.23 24.06
CA SER A 229 -10.07 1.05 22.84
C SER A 229 -9.12 0.42 21.80
N ALA A 230 -7.94 -0.04 22.23
CA ALA A 230 -6.99 -0.73 21.35
C ALA A 230 -7.60 -1.99 20.69
N VAL A 231 -8.34 -2.80 21.45
CA VAL A 231 -9.00 -4.00 20.94
C VAL A 231 -10.12 -3.64 19.98
N GLN A 232 -10.92 -2.62 20.29
CA GLN A 232 -12.01 -2.14 19.42
C GLN A 232 -11.46 -1.65 18.07
N HIS A 233 -10.37 -0.87 18.07
CA HIS A 233 -9.69 -0.45 16.84
C HIS A 233 -9.17 -1.63 16.02
N LEU A 234 -8.46 -2.57 16.66
CA LEU A 234 -7.94 -3.76 15.97
C LEU A 234 -9.04 -4.63 15.34
N LEU A 235 -10.18 -4.77 16.00
CA LEU A 235 -11.31 -5.53 15.47
C LEU A 235 -11.94 -4.82 14.26
N LEU A 236 -12.12 -3.50 14.32
CA LEU A 236 -12.63 -2.71 13.20
C LEU A 236 -11.69 -2.76 11.99
N ASP A 237 -10.39 -2.55 12.20
CA ASP A 237 -9.38 -2.56 11.14
C ASP A 237 -9.26 -3.95 10.47
N GLN A 238 -9.41 -5.03 11.26
CA GLN A 238 -9.43 -6.37 10.69
C GLN A 238 -10.72 -6.67 9.91
N ALA A 239 -11.87 -6.19 10.39
CA ALA A 239 -13.14 -6.34 9.68
C ALA A 239 -13.09 -5.64 8.32
N GLU A 240 -12.44 -4.48 8.26
CA GLU A 240 -12.13 -3.75 7.03
C GLU A 240 -11.19 -4.55 6.10
N THR A 241 -10.07 -5.03 6.64
CA THR A 241 -9.10 -5.83 5.86
C THR A 241 -9.76 -7.05 5.21
N ARG A 242 -10.61 -7.77 5.96
CA ARG A 242 -11.36 -8.92 5.43
C ARG A 242 -12.35 -8.51 4.34
N ALA A 243 -13.10 -7.43 4.54
CA ALA A 243 -14.05 -6.95 3.54
C ALA A 243 -13.34 -6.60 2.21
N LEU A 244 -12.15 -5.98 2.28
CA LEU A 244 -11.32 -5.68 1.12
C LEU A 244 -10.78 -6.94 0.44
N GLU A 245 -10.31 -7.92 1.21
CA GLU A 245 -9.87 -9.23 0.68
C GLU A 245 -11.02 -9.95 -0.03
N ASP A 246 -12.20 -10.00 0.58
CA ASP A 246 -13.39 -10.61 0.00
C ASP A 246 -13.86 -9.89 -1.27
N ALA A 247 -13.78 -8.56 -1.31
CA ALA A 247 -14.09 -7.76 -2.50
C ALA A 247 -13.07 -8.03 -3.63
N ARG A 248 -11.78 -8.13 -3.32
CA ARG A 248 -10.72 -8.47 -4.29
C ARG A 248 -10.90 -9.88 -4.84
N LEU A 249 -11.24 -10.85 -4.00
CA LEU A 249 -11.51 -12.23 -4.42
C LEU A 249 -12.72 -12.28 -5.37
N ARG A 250 -13.80 -11.54 -5.07
CA ARG A 250 -14.97 -11.43 -5.95
C ARG A 250 -14.66 -10.76 -7.28
N ALA A 251 -13.84 -9.71 -7.28
CA ALA A 251 -13.41 -9.03 -8.51
C ALA A 251 -12.50 -9.90 -9.40
N ALA A 252 -11.79 -10.88 -8.81
CA ALA A 252 -10.88 -11.77 -9.52
C ALA A 252 -11.56 -12.96 -10.20
N ASP A 253 -12.78 -13.33 -9.80
CA ASP A 253 -13.56 -14.43 -10.37
C ASP A 253 -15.02 -14.02 -10.65
N PRO A 254 -15.27 -13.26 -11.73
CA PRO A 254 -16.60 -12.76 -12.06
C PRO A 254 -17.57 -13.84 -12.58
N ASP A 255 -17.07 -15.00 -13.01
CA ASP A 255 -17.84 -16.09 -13.66
C ASP A 255 -17.89 -17.39 -12.81
N GLY A 256 -17.37 -17.38 -11.57
CA GLY A 256 -17.38 -18.54 -10.68
C GLY A 256 -18.81 -18.99 -10.34
N GLU A 257 -19.19 -20.19 -10.78
CA GLU A 257 -20.48 -20.82 -10.48
C GLU A 257 -20.72 -20.92 -8.96
N GLU A 258 -21.87 -20.41 -8.53
CA GLU A 258 -22.46 -20.59 -7.19
C GLU A 258 -21.65 -19.98 -6.03
N LEU A 259 -21.77 -18.66 -5.85
CA LEU A 259 -21.41 -17.99 -4.59
C LEU A 259 -22.09 -18.73 -3.43
N ALA A 260 -21.29 -19.43 -2.63
CA ALA A 260 -21.69 -19.81 -1.28
C ALA A 260 -22.24 -18.56 -0.57
N ALA A 261 -23.28 -18.77 0.24
CA ALA A 261 -24.00 -17.75 1.02
C ALA A 261 -23.11 -16.57 1.45
N ASP A 262 -23.65 -15.34 1.43
CA ASP A 262 -22.99 -14.11 1.87
C ASP A 262 -21.94 -14.43 2.96
N PRO A 263 -20.65 -14.13 2.71
CA PRO A 263 -19.60 -14.50 3.64
C PRO A 263 -20.00 -14.04 5.02
N ALA A 264 -19.94 -14.97 6.00
CA ALA A 264 -20.36 -14.67 7.35
C ALA A 264 -19.66 -13.38 7.80
N PRO A 265 -20.41 -12.40 8.34
CA PRO A 265 -19.85 -11.09 8.63
C PRO A 265 -18.60 -11.23 9.51
N ALA A 266 -17.56 -10.44 9.22
CA ALA A 266 -16.27 -10.55 9.88
C ALA A 266 -16.37 -10.43 11.42
N LEU A 267 -17.39 -9.69 11.91
CA LEU A 267 -17.75 -9.53 13.30
C LEU A 267 -19.27 -9.72 13.50
N SER A 268 -19.66 -10.28 14.65
CA SER A 268 -21.07 -10.33 15.05
C SER A 268 -21.61 -8.93 15.35
N GLU A 269 -22.93 -8.77 15.35
CA GLU A 269 -23.58 -7.49 15.67
C GLU A 269 -23.22 -6.99 17.06
N ASP A 270 -23.26 -7.87 18.07
CA ASP A 270 -22.92 -7.53 19.46
C ASP A 270 -21.47 -7.01 19.58
N LEU A 271 -20.54 -7.58 18.80
CA LEU A 271 -19.15 -7.13 18.78
C LEU A 271 -18.99 -5.80 18.06
N LEU A 272 -19.72 -5.56 16.97
CA LEU A 272 -19.74 -4.26 16.29
C LEU A 272 -20.28 -3.17 17.24
N LEU A 273 -21.38 -3.45 17.95
CA LEU A 273 -21.93 -2.56 18.96
C LEU A 273 -20.92 -2.24 20.07
N ALA A 274 -20.14 -3.23 20.52
CA ALA A 274 -19.07 -3.03 21.50
C ALA A 274 -17.88 -2.20 20.96
N CYS A 275 -17.70 -2.12 19.64
CA CYS A 275 -16.62 -1.36 19.00
C CYS A 275 -17.02 0.06 18.58
N LEU A 276 -18.30 0.45 18.71
CA LEU A 276 -18.78 1.78 18.33
C LEU A 276 -18.04 2.96 18.99
N PRO A 277 -17.60 2.89 20.26
CA PRO A 277 -16.84 4.00 20.86
C PRO A 277 -15.55 4.34 20.09
N ALA A 278 -14.87 3.34 19.54
CA ALA A 278 -13.66 3.50 18.72
C ALA A 278 -13.95 3.86 17.25
N LEU A 279 -15.21 3.79 16.81
CA LEU A 279 -15.59 4.10 15.43
C LEU A 279 -15.28 5.56 15.11
N CYS A 280 -15.65 6.48 16.02
CA CYS A 280 -15.55 7.92 15.83
C CYS A 280 -14.16 8.52 16.13
N LEU A 281 -13.17 7.68 16.47
CA LEU A 281 -11.78 8.09 16.74
C LEU A 281 -11.66 9.32 17.68
N PRO A 282 -12.32 9.31 18.86
CA PRO A 282 -12.30 10.46 19.78
C PRO A 282 -10.87 10.88 20.19
N GLU A 283 -9.92 9.94 20.17
CA GLU A 283 -8.51 10.15 20.49
C GLU A 283 -7.84 11.19 19.58
N LEU A 284 -8.29 11.28 18.32
CA LEU A 284 -7.72 12.19 17.33
C LEU A 284 -8.34 13.60 17.39
N ALA A 285 -9.39 13.79 18.19
CA ALA A 285 -10.07 15.06 18.27
C ALA A 285 -9.05 16.15 18.64
N ASP A 286 -8.25 15.96 19.69
CA ASP A 286 -7.42 17.00 20.30
C ASP A 286 -6.04 17.23 19.70
N LEU A 287 -5.80 16.69 18.51
CA LEU A 287 -4.52 16.82 17.82
C LEU A 287 -4.32 18.20 17.16
N PRO A 288 -3.05 18.65 17.00
CA PRO A 288 -2.74 19.91 16.34
C PRO A 288 -3.14 19.91 14.87
N ASN A 289 -3.35 21.09 14.28
CA ASN A 289 -3.82 21.28 12.90
C ASN A 289 -5.22 20.67 12.65
N PRO A 290 -6.28 21.26 13.23
CA PRO A 290 -7.63 20.69 13.25
C PRO A 290 -8.22 20.46 11.85
N GLN A 291 -7.77 21.19 10.83
CA GLN A 291 -8.27 21.01 9.46
C GLN A 291 -7.79 19.68 8.86
N VAL A 292 -6.51 19.36 9.03
CA VAL A 292 -5.91 18.12 8.49
C VAL A 292 -6.39 16.92 9.28
N THR A 293 -6.39 17.02 10.62
CA THR A 293 -6.83 15.93 11.49
C THR A 293 -8.31 15.65 11.29
N ALA A 294 -9.17 16.67 11.26
CA ALA A 294 -10.61 16.45 11.05
C ALA A 294 -10.93 15.81 9.69
N ARG A 295 -10.23 16.24 8.62
CA ARG A 295 -10.41 15.64 7.28
C ARG A 295 -9.98 14.17 7.27
N ARG A 296 -8.83 13.83 7.87
CA ARG A 296 -8.35 12.45 7.95
C ARG A 296 -9.29 11.57 8.77
N THR A 297 -9.73 12.06 9.92
CA THR A 297 -10.66 11.33 10.79
C THR A 297 -11.98 11.08 10.08
N LEU A 298 -12.55 12.10 9.42
CA LEU A 298 -13.79 11.96 8.66
C LEU A 298 -13.66 10.89 7.58
N HIS A 299 -12.58 10.94 6.80
CA HIS A 299 -12.33 9.97 5.74
C HIS A 299 -12.14 8.55 6.28
N HIS A 300 -11.42 8.38 7.40
CA HIS A 300 -11.23 7.06 8.01
C HIS A 300 -12.56 6.47 8.51
N ILE A 301 -13.43 7.30 9.10
CA ILE A 301 -14.78 6.89 9.50
C ILE A 301 -15.58 6.47 8.26
N ALA A 302 -15.54 7.29 7.20
CA ALA A 302 -16.28 7.02 5.96
C ALA A 302 -15.80 5.71 5.32
N HIS A 303 -14.49 5.47 5.29
CA HIS A 303 -13.89 4.24 4.79
C HIS A 303 -14.36 3.01 5.58
N ARG A 304 -14.39 3.09 6.92
CA ARG A 304 -14.92 2.00 7.76
C ARG A 304 -16.39 1.69 7.46
N VAL A 305 -17.22 2.73 7.31
CA VAL A 305 -18.65 2.58 7.00
C VAL A 305 -18.85 2.04 5.58
N HIS A 306 -18.06 2.49 4.61
CA HIS A 306 -18.11 1.99 3.23
C HIS A 306 -17.80 0.49 3.18
N ASN A 307 -16.76 0.04 3.88
CA ASN A 307 -16.37 -1.38 3.92
C ASN A 307 -17.28 -2.25 4.79
N ASN A 308 -18.00 -1.66 5.75
CA ASN A 308 -19.00 -2.33 6.57
C ASN A 308 -20.30 -1.51 6.67
N PRO A 309 -21.19 -1.58 5.66
CA PRO A 309 -22.40 -0.76 5.57
C PRO A 309 -23.35 -0.88 6.78
N ARG A 310 -23.30 -2.00 7.51
CA ARG A 310 -24.06 -2.20 8.77
C ARG A 310 -23.75 -1.14 9.83
N LEU A 311 -22.56 -0.54 9.81
CA LEU A 311 -22.19 0.54 10.72
C LEU A 311 -23.04 1.79 10.51
N ALA A 312 -23.51 2.06 9.28
CA ALA A 312 -24.38 3.19 9.00
C ALA A 312 -25.72 3.07 9.74
N GLU A 313 -26.27 1.86 9.86
CA GLU A 313 -27.52 1.60 10.58
C GLU A 313 -27.31 1.54 12.10
N LEU A 314 -26.27 0.84 12.56
CA LEU A 314 -26.02 0.60 13.98
C LEU A 314 -25.52 1.85 14.73
N ALA A 315 -24.86 2.76 14.04
CA ALA A 315 -24.18 3.90 14.65
C ALA A 315 -24.60 5.26 14.05
N ALA A 316 -25.77 5.34 13.42
CA ALA A 316 -26.23 6.52 12.69
C ALA A 316 -26.06 7.82 13.50
N ASP A 317 -26.59 7.86 14.73
CA ASP A 317 -26.52 9.04 15.59
C ASP A 317 -25.07 9.43 15.96
N GLN A 318 -24.22 8.45 16.25
CA GLN A 318 -22.81 8.70 16.59
C GLN A 318 -22.01 9.19 15.37
N LEU A 319 -22.26 8.61 14.20
CA LEU A 319 -21.63 9.00 12.93
C LEU A 319 -22.02 10.43 12.55
N HIS A 320 -23.32 10.76 12.61
CA HIS A 320 -23.81 12.10 12.33
C HIS A 320 -23.20 13.14 13.28
N ALA A 321 -23.19 12.85 14.59
CA ALA A 321 -22.61 13.73 15.59
C ALA A 321 -21.08 13.91 15.40
N ALA A 322 -20.37 12.84 15.04
CA ALA A 322 -18.95 12.90 14.76
C ALA A 322 -18.64 13.74 13.51
N ALA A 323 -19.37 13.53 12.41
CA ALA A 323 -19.24 14.32 11.20
C ALA A 323 -19.45 15.82 11.47
N ASP A 324 -20.51 16.17 12.20
CA ASP A 324 -20.81 17.56 12.56
C ASP A 324 -19.71 18.22 13.42
N ALA A 325 -19.19 17.47 14.40
CA ALA A 325 -18.08 17.94 15.24
C ALA A 325 -16.79 18.16 14.43
N LEU A 326 -16.46 17.25 13.51
CA LEU A 326 -15.27 17.32 12.66
C LEU A 326 -15.35 18.49 11.68
N ILE A 327 -16.50 18.72 11.06
CA ILE A 327 -16.72 19.85 10.14
C ILE A 327 -16.57 21.18 10.88
N THR A 328 -17.20 21.30 12.06
CA THR A 328 -17.16 22.52 12.87
C THR A 328 -15.75 22.81 13.36
N ARG A 329 -15.06 21.80 13.89
CA ARG A 329 -13.70 21.91 14.43
C ARG A 329 -12.66 22.18 13.35
N GLY A 330 -12.73 21.43 12.26
CA GLY A 330 -11.80 21.51 11.15
C GLY A 330 -12.12 22.62 10.14
N GLN A 331 -13.24 23.32 10.30
CA GLN A 331 -13.74 24.31 9.34
C GLN A 331 -13.70 23.76 7.90
N LEU A 332 -14.07 22.49 7.72
CA LEU A 332 -13.83 21.75 6.46
C LEU A 332 -14.60 22.35 5.28
N LEU A 333 -15.72 23.01 5.57
CA LEU A 333 -16.56 23.70 4.59
C LEU A 333 -16.18 25.19 4.41
N SER A 334 -15.19 25.69 5.15
CA SER A 334 -14.70 27.06 4.92
C SER A 334 -14.15 27.20 3.51
N LEU A 335 -14.50 28.31 2.87
CA LEU A 335 -14.14 28.61 1.48
C LEU A 335 -12.62 28.86 1.42
N LEU A 336 -11.87 27.82 1.07
CA LEU A 336 -10.47 27.95 0.71
C LEU A 336 -10.41 28.37 -0.76
N ASP A 337 -9.76 29.50 -1.04
CA ASP A 337 -9.45 29.87 -2.42
C ASP A 337 -8.37 28.93 -2.96
N LYS A 338 -8.63 28.36 -4.15
CA LYS A 338 -7.66 27.52 -4.86
C LYS A 338 -6.39 28.34 -5.10
N GLN A 339 -5.32 28.00 -4.39
CA GLN A 339 -4.00 28.59 -4.62
C GLN A 339 -3.39 27.93 -5.86
N GLY A 340 -2.68 28.70 -6.69
CA GLY A 340 -2.17 28.23 -7.99
C GLY A 340 -1.25 27.00 -7.93
N ASP A 341 -0.64 26.72 -6.77
CA ASP A 341 0.28 25.60 -6.57
C ASP A 341 -0.37 24.38 -5.86
N ASP A 342 -1.69 24.41 -5.61
CA ASP A 342 -2.41 23.38 -4.86
C ASP A 342 -3.06 22.33 -5.75
N TYR A 343 -2.23 21.50 -6.37
CA TYR A 343 -2.65 20.40 -7.25
C TYR A 343 -3.55 19.35 -6.56
N GLY A 344 -3.64 19.36 -5.23
CA GLY A 344 -4.49 18.45 -4.45
C GLY A 344 -5.87 19.01 -4.10
N PHE A 345 -6.17 20.27 -4.44
CA PHE A 345 -7.42 20.95 -4.03
C PHE A 345 -8.67 20.19 -4.48
N ASP A 346 -8.77 19.89 -5.77
CA ASP A 346 -9.95 19.25 -6.36
C ASP A 346 -10.19 17.87 -5.75
N GLY A 347 -9.10 17.09 -5.56
CA GLY A 347 -9.16 15.79 -4.91
C GLY A 347 -9.63 15.84 -3.45
N ARG A 348 -9.36 16.92 -2.70
CA ARG A 348 -9.84 17.08 -1.32
C ARG A 348 -11.31 17.46 -1.25
N VAL A 349 -11.78 18.29 -2.19
CA VAL A 349 -13.21 18.67 -2.28
C VAL A 349 -14.07 17.48 -2.66
N LEU A 350 -13.66 16.71 -3.67
CA LEU A 350 -14.36 15.50 -4.11
C LEU A 350 -14.50 14.48 -2.99
N ARG A 351 -13.39 14.16 -2.30
CA ARG A 351 -13.41 13.22 -1.17
C ARG A 351 -14.27 13.72 -0.03
N LEU A 352 -14.20 15.01 0.32
CA LEU A 352 -15.03 15.58 1.37
C LEU A 352 -16.53 15.44 1.02
N ALA A 353 -16.91 15.66 -0.24
CA ALA A 353 -18.30 15.48 -0.67
C ALA A 353 -18.76 14.02 -0.55
N GLU A 354 -17.93 13.07 -0.96
CA GLU A 354 -18.22 11.63 -0.84
C GLU A 354 -18.31 11.18 0.63
N ASP A 355 -17.36 11.60 1.47
CA ASP A 355 -17.34 11.28 2.89
C ASP A 355 -18.58 11.86 3.61
N LEU A 356 -18.99 13.09 3.28
CA LEU A 356 -20.18 13.73 3.86
C LEU A 356 -21.49 13.12 3.33
N ALA A 357 -21.53 12.71 2.07
CA ALA A 357 -22.68 12.00 1.52
C ALA A 357 -22.95 10.70 2.27
N LEU A 358 -21.90 10.03 2.77
CA LEU A 358 -22.03 8.80 3.55
C LEU A 358 -22.35 9.05 5.03
N LEU A 359 -21.79 10.10 5.63
CA LEU A 359 -21.77 10.28 7.10
C LEU A 359 -22.61 11.42 7.65
N SER A 360 -23.05 12.38 6.84
CA SER A 360 -23.75 13.56 7.35
C SER A 360 -25.27 13.43 7.23
N ALA A 361 -25.98 13.85 8.27
CA ALA A 361 -27.43 14.09 8.23
C ALA A 361 -27.78 15.59 8.31
N ASN A 362 -26.77 16.46 8.32
CA ASN A 362 -26.97 17.89 8.45
C ASN A 362 -27.15 18.53 7.06
N PRO A 363 -28.34 19.08 6.74
CA PRO A 363 -28.62 19.62 5.41
C PRO A 363 -27.72 20.81 5.07
N ASP A 364 -27.27 21.59 6.05
CA ASP A 364 -26.39 22.74 5.81
C ASP A 364 -24.98 22.28 5.43
N HIS A 365 -24.50 21.19 6.02
CA HIS A 365 -23.21 20.60 5.68
C HIS A 365 -23.21 20.00 4.26
N LEU A 366 -24.29 19.28 3.92
CA LEU A 366 -24.49 18.70 2.59
C LEU A 366 -24.64 19.78 1.52
N ALA A 367 -25.37 20.87 1.82
CA ALA A 367 -25.46 22.04 0.94
C ALA A 367 -24.10 22.74 0.77
N GLY A 368 -23.31 22.85 1.83
CA GLY A 368 -21.95 23.36 1.77
C GLY A 368 -21.03 22.53 0.88
N ALA A 369 -21.13 21.20 0.94
CA ALA A 369 -20.40 20.29 0.05
C ALA A 369 -20.83 20.47 -1.42
N CYS A 370 -22.14 20.58 -1.68
CA CYS A 370 -22.66 20.90 -3.02
C CYS A 370 -22.09 22.22 -3.55
N ALA A 371 -22.06 23.26 -2.71
CA ALA A 371 -21.51 24.55 -3.08
C ALA A 371 -20.00 24.50 -3.38
N GLN A 372 -19.22 23.66 -2.68
CA GLN A 372 -17.81 23.45 -3.00
C GLN A 372 -17.63 22.71 -4.33
N LEU A 373 -18.45 21.68 -4.61
CA LEU A 373 -18.43 20.98 -5.91
C LEU A 373 -18.72 21.93 -7.08
N ALA A 374 -19.67 22.84 -6.92
CA ALA A 374 -19.99 23.86 -7.93
C ALA A 374 -18.83 24.80 -8.27
N ARG A 375 -17.85 24.96 -7.36
CA ARG A 375 -16.67 25.81 -7.55
C ARG A 375 -15.47 25.09 -8.16
N LEU A 376 -15.53 23.77 -8.30
CA LEU A 376 -14.49 23.03 -9.03
C LEU A 376 -14.45 23.50 -10.47
N ASP A 377 -13.22 23.52 -11.02
CA ASP A 377 -13.03 23.86 -12.43
C ASP A 377 -13.89 22.94 -13.30
N GLN A 378 -14.47 23.53 -14.35
CA GLN A 378 -15.19 22.74 -15.34
C GLN A 378 -14.22 21.77 -16.03
N PRO A 379 -14.69 20.59 -16.48
CA PRO A 379 -13.86 19.61 -17.18
C PRO A 379 -13.05 20.28 -18.29
N ALA A 380 -11.72 20.19 -18.21
CA ALA A 380 -10.81 20.85 -19.14
C ALA A 380 -10.80 20.14 -20.50
N VAL A 381 -11.02 18.82 -20.49
CA VAL A 381 -11.13 17.99 -21.71
C VAL A 381 -12.39 18.35 -22.50
N VAL A 382 -13.29 19.16 -21.94
CA VAL A 382 -14.47 19.66 -22.63
C VAL A 382 -14.59 21.17 -22.45
N SER A 383 -13.69 21.91 -23.12
CA SER A 383 -13.68 23.38 -23.07
C SER A 383 -15.06 24.01 -23.37
N PRO A 384 -15.51 25.00 -22.57
CA PRO A 384 -16.79 25.67 -22.70
C PRO A 384 -16.59 27.09 -23.25
N THR A 385 -16.36 27.24 -24.56
CA THR A 385 -16.74 28.43 -25.35
C THR A 385 -16.32 28.22 -26.81
N PRO A 386 -17.16 28.58 -27.78
CA PRO A 386 -16.92 28.25 -29.18
C PRO A 386 -15.85 29.18 -29.75
N SER A 387 -14.58 28.77 -29.66
CA SER A 387 -13.64 29.14 -30.73
C SER A 387 -13.98 28.25 -31.93
N PRO A 388 -13.97 28.79 -33.16
CA PRO A 388 -14.42 28.09 -34.39
C PRO A 388 -13.53 26.92 -34.82
N THR A 389 -12.89 26.21 -33.87
CA THR A 389 -11.71 25.39 -34.14
C THR A 389 -11.61 24.02 -33.47
N LEU A 390 -12.51 23.52 -32.59
CA LEU A 390 -12.34 22.21 -31.89
C LEU A 390 -13.74 21.71 -31.43
N ILE A 391 -14.33 20.53 -31.77
CA ILE A 391 -13.91 19.11 -31.81
C ILE A 391 -14.88 18.32 -32.73
N ARG A 392 -14.46 17.42 -33.65
CA ARG A 392 -15.38 16.59 -34.49
C ARG A 392 -15.57 15.15 -34.00
N VAL A 393 -16.82 14.68 -34.10
CA VAL A 393 -17.24 13.27 -34.18
C VAL A 393 -16.54 12.59 -35.37
N ILE A 394 -15.92 11.41 -35.15
CA ILE A 394 -15.36 10.53 -36.19
C ILE A 394 -16.34 9.38 -36.45
N ASP A 395 -16.44 8.96 -37.71
CA ASP A 395 -17.35 7.93 -38.22
C ASP A 395 -17.20 6.54 -37.56
N ASN A 396 -18.24 6.13 -36.82
CA ASN A 396 -19.06 4.93 -37.06
C ASN A 396 -18.37 3.56 -37.26
N ILE A 397 -17.45 3.16 -36.37
CA ILE A 397 -17.03 1.74 -36.23
C ILE A 397 -17.25 1.18 -34.82
N ASP A 398 -17.33 2.02 -33.78
CA ASP A 398 -17.75 1.59 -32.44
C ASP A 398 -18.49 2.73 -31.71
N PRO A 399 -19.83 2.73 -31.65
CA PRO A 399 -20.67 3.82 -31.07
C PRO A 399 -20.51 4.02 -29.55
N ASP A 400 -19.55 3.31 -28.98
CA ASP A 400 -19.31 3.14 -27.58
C ASP A 400 -18.04 3.91 -27.13
N HIS A 401 -17.04 4.10 -28.01
CA HIS A 401 -15.75 4.71 -27.64
C HIS A 401 -15.75 6.23 -27.47
N ASP A 402 -16.65 6.96 -28.16
CA ASP A 402 -16.63 8.43 -28.25
C ASP A 402 -17.78 9.13 -27.50
N ARG A 403 -18.49 8.40 -26.62
CA ARG A 403 -19.54 9.03 -25.80
C ARG A 403 -18.91 10.00 -24.80
N PRO A 404 -19.47 11.21 -24.61
CA PRO A 404 -18.98 12.18 -23.62
C PRO A 404 -18.75 11.55 -22.24
N ALA A 405 -19.59 10.56 -21.89
CA ALA A 405 -19.46 9.84 -20.65
C ALA A 405 -18.13 9.06 -20.54
N ARG A 406 -17.73 8.33 -21.59
CA ARG A 406 -16.47 7.56 -21.60
C ARG A 406 -15.23 8.45 -21.64
N LEU A 407 -15.32 9.62 -22.28
CA LEU A 407 -14.22 10.59 -22.31
C LEU A 407 -13.97 11.19 -20.92
N LEU A 408 -15.03 11.58 -20.20
CA LEU A 408 -14.93 12.02 -18.81
C LEU A 408 -14.43 10.90 -17.89
N GLU A 409 -14.78 9.64 -18.16
CA GLU A 409 -14.25 8.47 -17.44
C GLU A 409 -12.76 8.28 -17.64
N ARG A 410 -12.31 8.26 -18.90
CA ARG A 410 -10.90 8.07 -19.28
C ARG A 410 -9.97 9.10 -18.63
N HIS A 411 -10.43 10.34 -18.51
CA HIS A 411 -9.65 11.44 -17.92
C HIS A 411 -9.97 11.69 -16.44
N SER A 412 -10.81 10.83 -15.81
CA SER A 412 -11.24 11.00 -14.41
C SER A 412 -11.92 12.34 -14.10
N GLU A 413 -12.47 13.02 -15.11
CA GLU A 413 -13.17 14.31 -14.97
C GLU A 413 -14.67 14.12 -14.62
N HIS A 414 -15.21 12.90 -14.75
CA HIS A 414 -16.55 12.54 -14.29
C HIS A 414 -16.72 12.58 -12.75
N ARG A 415 -15.63 12.63 -11.99
CA ARG A 415 -15.65 12.48 -10.52
C ARG A 415 -16.50 13.52 -9.80
N ARG A 416 -16.57 14.77 -10.32
CA ARG A 416 -17.45 15.80 -9.76
C ARG A 416 -18.91 15.39 -9.79
N VAL A 417 -19.33 14.82 -10.92
CA VAL A 417 -20.70 14.40 -11.18
C VAL A 417 -21.04 13.13 -10.42
N GLN A 418 -20.07 12.21 -10.31
CA GLN A 418 -20.17 11.02 -9.47
C GLN A 418 -20.36 11.39 -7.99
N ALA A 419 -19.54 12.31 -7.46
CA ALA A 419 -19.69 12.80 -6.09
C ALA A 419 -21.05 13.51 -5.86
N LEU A 420 -21.54 14.26 -6.85
CA LEU A 420 -22.87 14.87 -6.79
C LEU A 420 -23.99 13.82 -6.77
N ALA A 421 -23.88 12.74 -7.53
CA ALA A 421 -24.84 11.64 -7.50
C ALA A 421 -24.86 10.94 -6.13
N THR A 422 -23.69 10.73 -5.51
CA THR A 422 -23.58 10.20 -4.15
C THR A 422 -24.23 11.13 -3.12
N LEU A 423 -24.00 12.44 -3.22
CA LEU A 423 -24.70 13.43 -2.39
C LEU A 423 -26.21 13.41 -2.60
N ALA A 424 -26.67 13.31 -3.84
CA ALA A 424 -28.10 13.24 -4.15
C ALA A 424 -28.76 11.96 -3.61
N ALA A 425 -28.03 10.86 -3.49
CA ALA A 425 -28.52 9.62 -2.90
C ALA A 425 -28.74 9.74 -1.37
N ASN A 426 -28.10 10.68 -0.69
CA ASN A 426 -28.33 10.93 0.74
C ASN A 426 -29.70 11.60 0.97
N PRO A 427 -30.58 11.03 1.83
CA PRO A 427 -31.95 11.52 2.03
C PRO A 427 -32.04 12.90 2.71
N HIS A 428 -30.95 13.36 3.35
CA HIS A 428 -30.89 14.65 4.02
C HIS A 428 -30.34 15.78 3.13
N THR A 429 -29.86 15.46 1.92
CA THR A 429 -29.32 16.44 0.99
C THR A 429 -30.44 17.33 0.45
N PRO A 430 -30.36 18.66 0.59
CA PRO A 430 -31.37 19.56 0.03
C PRO A 430 -31.41 19.46 -1.50
N HIS A 431 -32.56 19.08 -2.06
CA HIS A 431 -32.74 18.99 -3.51
C HIS A 431 -32.42 20.31 -4.23
N THR A 432 -32.69 21.45 -3.58
CA THR A 432 -32.37 22.78 -4.12
C THR A 432 -30.87 22.98 -4.29
N ALA A 433 -30.05 22.55 -3.32
CA ALA A 433 -28.61 22.68 -3.40
C ALA A 433 -28.05 21.83 -4.55
N VAL A 434 -28.58 20.62 -4.76
CA VAL A 434 -28.19 19.75 -5.89
C VAL A 434 -28.64 20.36 -7.22
N ALA A 435 -29.85 20.91 -7.29
CA ALA A 435 -30.35 21.58 -8.48
C ALA A 435 -29.49 22.79 -8.87
N ASP A 436 -29.04 23.58 -7.89
CA ASP A 436 -28.14 24.70 -8.12
C ASP A 436 -26.80 24.24 -8.75
N VAL A 437 -26.21 23.14 -8.26
CA VAL A 437 -25.00 22.55 -8.88
C VAL A 437 -25.29 22.10 -10.31
N LEU A 438 -26.41 21.40 -10.56
CA LEU A 438 -26.79 20.92 -11.89
C LEU A 438 -26.88 22.05 -12.92
N THR A 439 -27.25 23.28 -12.51
CA THR A 439 -27.31 24.43 -13.42
C THR A 439 -25.94 24.98 -13.85
N VAL A 440 -24.88 24.68 -13.11
CA VAL A 440 -23.51 25.14 -13.42
C VAL A 440 -22.62 24.04 -14.01
N LEU A 441 -23.12 22.81 -14.09
CA LEU A 441 -22.43 21.69 -14.73
C LEU A 441 -22.26 21.89 -16.24
N HIS A 442 -21.22 21.29 -16.77
CA HIS A 442 -20.97 21.26 -18.20
C HIS A 442 -22.00 20.33 -18.89
N PRO A 443 -22.45 20.62 -20.13
CA PRO A 443 -23.37 19.73 -20.86
C PRO A 443 -22.89 18.28 -20.99
N ALA A 444 -21.57 18.06 -21.10
CA ALA A 444 -20.98 16.71 -21.12
C ALA A 444 -21.15 15.96 -19.79
N GLU A 445 -21.11 16.66 -18.67
CA GLU A 445 -21.37 16.08 -17.35
C GLU A 445 -22.84 15.73 -17.18
N LEU A 446 -23.77 16.57 -17.67
CA LEU A 446 -25.20 16.25 -17.71
C LEU A 446 -25.49 15.03 -18.60
N ALA A 447 -24.78 14.89 -19.72
CA ALA A 447 -24.85 13.70 -20.57
C ALA A 447 -24.31 12.45 -19.86
N TRP A 448 -23.23 12.57 -19.07
CA TRP A 448 -22.75 11.48 -18.23
C TRP A 448 -23.79 11.05 -17.20
N ILE A 449 -24.50 11.99 -16.56
CA ILE A 449 -25.62 11.66 -15.63
C ILE A 449 -26.69 10.83 -16.34
N ALA A 450 -27.12 11.28 -17.53
CA ALA A 450 -28.18 10.62 -18.28
C ALA A 450 -27.80 9.19 -18.72
N GLU A 451 -26.52 8.92 -18.93
CA GLU A 451 -26.05 7.63 -19.43
C GLU A 451 -25.58 6.66 -18.33
N LYS A 452 -24.95 7.17 -17.26
CA LYS A 452 -24.12 6.37 -16.34
C LYS A 452 -24.41 6.59 -14.86
N ALA A 453 -25.11 7.64 -14.47
CA ALA A 453 -25.32 7.88 -13.05
C ALA A 453 -26.35 6.92 -12.45
N ASP A 454 -25.90 6.14 -11.47
CA ASP A 454 -26.78 5.43 -10.54
C ASP A 454 -27.20 6.40 -9.43
N GLY A 455 -28.26 7.17 -9.68
CA GLY A 455 -28.81 8.16 -8.76
C GLY A 455 -30.31 8.02 -8.55
N PRO A 456 -30.89 8.66 -7.52
CA PRO A 456 -32.32 8.59 -7.28
C PRO A 456 -33.11 9.20 -8.44
N ALA A 457 -34.32 8.69 -8.70
CA ALA A 457 -35.13 9.08 -9.86
C ALA A 457 -35.40 10.60 -9.93
N TRP A 458 -35.51 11.28 -8.78
CA TRP A 458 -35.68 12.73 -8.73
C TRP A 458 -34.46 13.48 -9.27
N PHE A 459 -33.24 13.01 -8.97
CA PHE A 459 -31.99 13.60 -9.41
C PHE A 459 -31.85 13.50 -10.93
N LEU A 460 -32.12 12.32 -11.50
CA LEU A 460 -32.09 12.10 -12.94
C LEU A 460 -33.13 12.97 -13.67
N ALA A 461 -34.34 13.11 -13.10
CA ALA A 461 -35.38 13.96 -13.66
C ALA A 461 -35.02 15.46 -13.58
N THR A 462 -34.40 15.91 -12.49
CA THR A 462 -33.93 17.30 -12.35
C THR A 462 -32.78 17.60 -13.31
N ALA A 463 -31.82 16.69 -13.48
CA ALA A 463 -30.73 16.85 -14.44
C ALA A 463 -31.26 16.94 -15.88
N ALA A 464 -32.24 16.11 -16.25
CA ALA A 464 -32.88 16.14 -17.56
C ALA A 464 -33.70 17.42 -17.84
N ALA A 465 -34.12 18.13 -16.79
CA ALA A 465 -34.88 19.37 -16.90
C ALA A 465 -33.98 20.61 -17.08
N VAL A 466 -32.66 20.48 -16.97
CA VAL A 466 -31.72 21.59 -17.18
C VAL A 466 -31.69 21.94 -18.68
N PRO A 467 -32.05 23.17 -19.08
CA PRO A 467 -32.06 23.54 -20.49
C PRO A 467 -30.65 23.55 -21.07
N VAL A 468 -30.41 22.72 -22.07
CA VAL A 468 -29.20 22.76 -22.89
C VAL A 468 -29.37 23.88 -23.92
N PRO A 469 -28.45 24.86 -24.03
CA PRO A 469 -28.58 25.95 -25.00
C PRO A 469 -28.68 25.40 -26.44
N GLU A 470 -29.72 25.80 -27.19
CA GLU A 470 -29.99 25.34 -28.57
C GLU A 470 -29.03 25.93 -29.63
N ASP A 471 -28.16 26.86 -29.27
CA ASP A 471 -27.26 27.55 -30.21
C ASP A 471 -25.80 27.14 -30.03
N GLN A 472 -25.42 25.98 -30.56
CA GLN A 472 -24.07 25.72 -31.06
C GLN A 472 -24.17 24.86 -32.33
N ALA A 473 -24.33 25.52 -33.47
CA ALA A 473 -24.13 24.89 -34.78
C ALA A 473 -22.70 24.31 -34.85
N ASP A 474 -22.60 23.01 -35.14
CA ASP A 474 -21.43 22.14 -35.13
C ASP A 474 -20.12 22.77 -35.65
N GLY A 475 -19.29 23.29 -34.71
CA GLY A 475 -17.95 23.85 -34.92
C GLY A 475 -16.85 22.85 -34.60
N VAL A 476 -16.81 21.78 -35.37
CA VAL A 476 -16.37 20.46 -34.93
C VAL A 476 -15.08 20.17 -35.76
N VAL A 477 -13.88 20.19 -35.12
CA VAL A 477 -12.56 19.94 -35.79
C VAL A 477 -12.00 18.58 -35.41
N ARG A 478 -11.76 17.74 -36.43
CA ARG A 478 -11.10 16.43 -36.36
C ARG A 478 -10.05 16.35 -37.44
N LEU A 479 -9.12 15.43 -37.24
CA LEU A 479 -8.33 14.88 -38.32
C LEU A 479 -9.28 14.16 -39.28
N LEU A 480 -9.30 14.60 -40.54
CA LEU A 480 -10.10 14.00 -41.59
C LEU A 480 -9.57 12.59 -41.87
N ASP A 481 -10.48 11.62 -42.03
CA ASP A 481 -10.08 10.32 -42.54
C ASP A 481 -9.72 10.41 -44.02
N ASP A 482 -9.13 9.34 -44.57
CA ASP A 482 -8.70 9.33 -45.96
C ASP A 482 -9.87 9.47 -46.96
N ASP A 483 -11.07 9.02 -46.64
CA ASP A 483 -12.22 9.13 -47.53
C ASP A 483 -12.82 10.53 -47.54
N GLU A 484 -12.62 11.28 -46.47
CA GLU A 484 -12.89 12.71 -46.39
C GLU A 484 -11.80 13.58 -47.01
N LEU A 485 -10.54 13.24 -46.77
CA LEU A 485 -9.39 13.87 -47.42
C LEU A 485 -9.50 13.76 -48.94
N ALA A 486 -10.03 12.66 -49.47
CA ALA A 486 -10.30 12.47 -50.90
C ALA A 486 -11.21 13.54 -51.52
N LYS A 487 -12.08 14.15 -50.70
CA LYS A 487 -13.04 15.17 -51.13
C LYS A 487 -12.41 16.56 -51.18
N HIS A 488 -11.19 16.73 -50.67
CA HIS A 488 -10.45 17.99 -50.75
C HIS A 488 -9.66 18.10 -52.06
N PRO A 489 -9.55 19.31 -52.63
CA PRO A 489 -8.81 19.54 -53.87
C PRO A 489 -7.29 19.33 -53.70
N ASP A 490 -6.77 19.50 -52.48
CA ASP A 490 -5.38 19.19 -52.13
C ASP A 490 -5.31 18.54 -50.74
N PRO A 491 -5.43 17.21 -50.68
CA PRO A 491 -5.37 16.46 -49.42
C PRO A 491 -4.00 16.55 -48.74
N ALA A 492 -2.92 16.76 -49.51
CA ALA A 492 -1.57 16.84 -48.97
C ALA A 492 -1.34 18.17 -48.24
N ALA A 493 -1.85 19.29 -48.78
CA ALA A 493 -1.81 20.58 -48.09
C ALA A 493 -2.56 20.56 -46.75
N VAL A 494 -3.63 19.78 -46.64
CA VAL A 494 -4.35 19.59 -45.37
C VAL A 494 -3.46 18.87 -44.34
N LEU A 495 -2.77 17.80 -44.74
CA LEU A 495 -1.82 17.11 -43.86
C LEU A 495 -0.65 18.02 -43.43
N GLN A 496 -0.13 18.85 -44.35
CA GLN A 496 0.94 19.82 -44.05
C GLN A 496 0.47 20.87 -43.03
N SER A 497 -0.78 21.35 -43.15
CA SER A 497 -1.35 22.30 -42.18
C SER A 497 -1.43 21.73 -40.76
N TRP A 498 -1.58 20.41 -40.62
CA TRP A 498 -1.57 19.74 -39.30
C TRP A 498 -0.17 19.74 -38.66
N LEU A 499 0.88 19.57 -39.47
CA LEU A 499 2.27 19.59 -39.01
C LEU A 499 2.74 21.01 -38.64
N ASP A 500 2.27 22.01 -39.41
CA ASP A 500 2.63 23.43 -39.25
C ASP A 500 1.91 24.13 -38.08
N SER A 501 0.89 23.49 -37.50
CA SER A 501 0.14 24.08 -36.39
C SER A 501 1.02 24.24 -35.14
N PRO A 502 1.09 25.44 -34.52
CA PRO A 502 1.83 25.64 -33.28
C PRO A 502 1.16 24.84 -32.16
N ALA A 503 1.96 24.07 -31.41
CA ALA A 503 1.46 23.25 -30.30
C ALA A 503 1.05 24.14 -29.12
N THR A 504 -0.17 24.65 -29.11
CA THR A 504 -0.86 25.02 -27.86
C THR A 504 -1.45 23.73 -27.32
N GLY A 505 -0.78 23.19 -26.30
CA GLY A 505 -1.23 21.97 -25.62
C GLY A 505 -2.66 22.12 -25.13
N GLU A 506 -3.48 21.10 -25.42
CA GLU A 506 -4.49 20.53 -24.51
C GLU A 506 -5.45 19.54 -25.20
N ILE A 507 -5.51 19.44 -26.54
CA ILE A 507 -6.57 18.61 -27.19
C ILE A 507 -6.08 17.45 -28.08
N LEU A 508 -4.96 17.58 -28.80
CA LEU A 508 -4.34 16.46 -29.51
C LEU A 508 -2.86 16.40 -29.15
N SER A 509 -2.38 15.23 -28.74
CA SER A 509 -0.94 15.05 -28.57
C SER A 509 -0.26 15.16 -29.94
N ARG A 510 0.93 15.77 -29.96
CA ARG A 510 1.74 15.90 -31.19
C ARG A 510 1.95 14.53 -31.86
N SER A 511 2.09 13.48 -31.04
CA SER A 511 2.18 12.08 -31.47
C SER A 511 0.94 11.56 -32.21
N GLU A 512 -0.27 12.00 -31.84
CA GLU A 512 -1.50 11.59 -32.55
C GLU A 512 -1.60 12.21 -33.94
N ILE A 513 -1.21 13.48 -34.08
CA ILE A 513 -1.11 14.16 -35.38
C ILE A 513 -0.10 13.44 -36.27
N TYR A 514 1.09 13.13 -35.72
CA TYR A 514 2.13 12.40 -36.44
C TYR A 514 1.64 11.03 -36.92
N ARG A 515 0.95 10.28 -36.07
CA ARG A 515 0.38 8.98 -36.44
C ARG A 515 -0.67 9.08 -37.55
N ALA A 516 -1.56 10.07 -37.49
CA ALA A 516 -2.57 10.26 -38.53
C ALA A 516 -1.95 10.60 -39.89
N VAL A 517 -0.93 11.47 -39.90
CA VAL A 517 -0.17 11.81 -41.11
C VAL A 517 0.57 10.58 -41.66
N VAL A 518 1.19 9.76 -40.80
CA VAL A 518 1.88 8.52 -41.21
C VAL A 518 0.93 7.49 -41.81
N LYS A 519 -0.31 7.40 -41.34
CA LYS A 519 -1.31 6.44 -41.82
C LYS A 519 -2.02 6.86 -43.10
N SER A 520 -2.16 8.16 -43.35
CA SER A 520 -2.92 8.66 -44.51
C SER A 520 -2.35 8.21 -45.85
N ARG A 521 -3.19 7.79 -46.80
CA ARG A 521 -2.83 7.45 -48.19
C ARG A 521 -2.35 8.65 -49.01
N TYR A 522 -2.63 9.87 -48.55
CA TYR A 522 -2.20 11.12 -49.20
C TYR A 522 -0.91 11.70 -48.61
N ARG A 523 -0.28 10.98 -47.68
CA ARG A 523 1.01 11.38 -47.12
C ARG A 523 2.09 11.44 -48.21
N THR A 524 2.98 12.42 -48.09
CA THR A 524 4.15 12.56 -48.96
C THR A 524 5.42 12.30 -48.18
N LEU A 525 6.54 12.08 -48.88
CA LEU A 525 7.84 11.96 -48.24
C LEU A 525 8.21 13.22 -47.44
N GLU A 526 7.81 14.40 -47.91
CA GLU A 526 8.05 15.67 -47.21
C GLU A 526 7.31 15.76 -45.88
N HIS A 527 6.10 15.19 -45.78
CA HIS A 527 5.40 15.09 -44.50
C HIS A 527 6.15 14.19 -43.53
N LEU A 528 6.62 13.03 -43.99
CA LEU A 528 7.36 12.08 -43.16
C LEU A 528 8.70 12.66 -42.68
N ARG A 529 9.39 13.44 -43.51
CA ARG A 529 10.68 14.07 -43.17
C ARG A 529 10.58 15.06 -42.00
N GLN A 530 9.41 15.64 -41.75
CA GLN A 530 9.16 16.60 -40.66
C GLN A 530 8.82 15.93 -39.32
N ILE A 531 8.49 14.64 -39.32
CA ILE A 531 8.07 13.89 -38.12
C ILE A 531 9.31 13.32 -37.40
N PRO A 532 9.32 13.23 -36.06
CA PRO A 532 10.35 12.52 -35.30
C PRO A 532 10.60 11.10 -35.82
N ALA A 533 11.87 10.72 -35.93
CA ALA A 533 12.26 9.44 -36.53
C ALA A 533 11.71 8.23 -35.75
N ASP A 534 11.62 8.32 -34.43
CA ASP A 534 11.05 7.29 -33.56
C ASP A 534 9.56 7.04 -33.84
N GLU A 535 8.77 8.09 -34.06
CA GLU A 535 7.34 7.97 -34.37
C GLU A 535 7.09 7.34 -35.76
N VAL A 536 7.99 7.57 -36.73
CA VAL A 536 7.92 6.93 -38.06
C VAL A 536 8.39 5.46 -38.01
N LEU A 537 9.34 5.13 -37.12
CA LEU A 537 9.93 3.79 -37.01
C LEU A 537 9.22 2.87 -36.02
N ALA A 538 8.37 3.39 -35.11
CA ALA A 538 7.76 2.62 -34.04
C ALA A 538 6.46 1.86 -34.44
N ARG A 539 6.51 0.54 -34.18
CA ARG A 539 5.45 -0.42 -33.77
C ARG A 539 4.11 -0.56 -34.50
N HIS A 540 3.66 0.33 -35.41
CA HIS A 540 2.31 0.16 -35.99
C HIS A 540 2.19 0.09 -37.51
N GLU A 541 3.16 0.55 -38.31
CA GLU A 541 3.22 0.28 -39.77
C GLU A 541 4.68 0.27 -40.28
N PRO A 542 5.47 -0.79 -40.01
CA PRO A 542 6.89 -0.82 -40.39
C PRO A 542 7.11 -0.75 -41.91
N GLU A 543 6.12 -1.14 -42.71
CA GLU A 543 6.23 -1.28 -44.17
C GLU A 543 6.56 0.03 -44.89
N VAL A 544 6.02 1.16 -44.41
CA VAL A 544 6.19 2.48 -45.03
C VAL A 544 7.61 2.99 -44.84
N ALA A 545 8.11 2.96 -43.60
CA ALA A 545 9.48 3.34 -43.28
C ALA A 545 10.48 2.33 -43.86
N LEU A 546 10.15 1.04 -43.82
CA LEU A 546 10.99 -0.04 -44.35
C LEU A 546 11.22 0.11 -45.85
N GLN A 547 10.20 0.43 -46.65
CA GLN A 547 10.37 0.58 -48.10
C GLN A 547 11.27 1.77 -48.45
N ILE A 548 11.11 2.90 -47.74
CA ILE A 548 11.95 4.09 -47.91
C ILE A 548 13.41 3.81 -47.50
N LEU A 549 13.62 3.09 -46.39
CA LEU A 549 14.95 2.70 -45.93
C LEU A 549 15.60 1.66 -46.85
N LEU A 550 14.83 0.70 -47.38
CA LEU A 550 15.31 -0.29 -48.36
C LEU A 550 15.75 0.39 -49.66
N ASP A 551 14.96 1.36 -50.16
CA ASP A 551 15.29 2.12 -51.36
C ASP A 551 16.53 3.01 -51.15
N ARG A 552 16.71 3.59 -49.95
CA ARG A 552 17.83 4.49 -49.63
C ARG A 552 19.12 3.76 -49.27
N CYS A 553 19.06 2.75 -48.42
CA CYS A 553 20.23 1.97 -48.03
C CYS A 553 20.64 0.97 -49.13
N GLY A 554 19.67 0.43 -49.86
CA GLY A 554 19.91 -0.51 -50.96
C GLY A 554 20.82 -1.67 -50.56
N ARG A 555 21.85 -1.93 -51.36
CA ARG A 555 22.90 -2.95 -51.09
C ARG A 555 24.14 -2.38 -50.39
N SER A 556 24.12 -1.12 -49.94
CA SER A 556 25.29 -0.47 -49.35
C SER A 556 25.45 -0.83 -47.88
N THR A 557 26.44 -1.67 -47.56
CA THR A 557 26.77 -2.07 -46.18
C THR A 557 27.04 -0.85 -45.29
N GLN A 558 27.69 0.17 -45.84
CA GLN A 558 28.06 1.40 -45.12
C GLN A 558 26.83 2.23 -44.69
N ARG A 559 25.76 2.24 -45.50
CA ARG A 559 24.49 2.91 -45.15
C ARG A 559 23.69 2.14 -44.10
N TRP A 560 23.73 0.82 -44.15
CA TRP A 560 23.12 -0.03 -43.12
C TRP A 560 23.84 0.09 -41.76
N GLU A 561 25.17 0.22 -41.76
CA GLU A 561 25.95 0.50 -40.55
C GLU A 561 25.67 1.89 -39.97
N ALA A 562 25.55 2.91 -40.83
CA ALA A 562 25.18 4.27 -40.41
C ALA A 562 23.77 4.31 -39.81
N LEU A 563 22.80 3.61 -40.41
CA LEU A 563 21.46 3.46 -39.85
C LEU A 563 21.48 2.80 -38.47
N ALA A 564 22.27 1.72 -38.29
CA ALA A 564 22.37 1.03 -37.01
C ALA A 564 22.97 1.92 -35.91
N THR A 565 23.95 2.77 -36.24
CA THR A 565 24.54 3.75 -35.31
C THR A 565 23.56 4.87 -35.01
N ALA A 566 22.79 5.32 -36.00
CA ALA A 566 21.78 6.34 -35.79
C ALA A 566 20.59 5.84 -34.96
N MET A 567 20.33 4.52 -34.86
CA MET A 567 19.19 3.96 -34.12
C MET A 567 19.44 3.66 -32.63
N THR A 568 20.65 3.93 -32.08
CA THR A 568 20.97 3.71 -30.66
C THR A 568 20.55 4.90 -29.76
N PHE A 569 19.28 5.29 -29.76
CA PHE A 569 18.80 6.43 -28.97
C PHE A 569 18.58 6.07 -27.49
N ASP A 570 19.11 6.90 -26.59
CA ASP A 570 18.77 6.95 -25.16
C ASP A 570 17.54 7.84 -24.95
N TYR A 571 16.70 7.52 -23.96
CA TYR A 571 15.31 8.01 -23.85
C TYR A 571 15.16 9.53 -23.58
N ASP A 572 16.24 10.26 -23.33
CA ASP A 572 16.25 11.66 -22.84
C ASP A 572 16.94 12.70 -23.76
N GLU A 573 17.40 12.35 -24.97
CA GLU A 573 18.01 13.31 -25.91
C GLU A 573 17.02 13.85 -26.97
N GLU A 574 17.29 15.06 -27.50
CA GLU A 574 16.49 15.73 -28.54
C GLU A 574 16.18 14.79 -29.72
N LYS A 575 14.89 14.49 -29.92
CA LYS A 575 14.42 13.59 -30.99
C LYS A 575 14.78 14.15 -32.37
N ILE A 576 15.66 13.48 -33.11
CA ILE A 576 15.93 13.84 -34.51
C ILE A 576 14.71 13.56 -35.39
N THR A 577 14.51 14.38 -36.42
CA THR A 577 13.46 14.15 -37.44
C THR A 577 13.85 13.02 -38.40
N PHE A 578 12.86 12.37 -39.01
CA PHE A 578 13.10 11.33 -40.01
C PHE A 578 13.87 11.87 -41.24
N GLY A 579 13.70 13.15 -41.59
CA GLY A 579 14.49 13.81 -42.63
C GLY A 579 15.98 13.88 -42.28
N GLN A 580 16.31 14.29 -41.06
CA GLN A 580 17.69 14.32 -40.57
C GLN A 580 18.31 12.92 -40.51
N LEU A 581 17.53 11.91 -40.12
CA LEU A 581 17.97 10.51 -40.18
C LEU A 581 18.30 10.12 -41.62
N LEU A 582 17.41 10.37 -42.58
CA LEU A 582 17.65 10.02 -43.98
C LEU A 582 18.87 10.74 -44.58
N ASP A 583 19.07 12.00 -44.22
CA ASP A 583 20.19 12.80 -44.72
C ASP A 583 21.54 12.31 -44.14
N SER A 584 21.54 11.76 -42.92
CA SER A 584 22.73 11.15 -42.30
C SER A 584 23.18 9.86 -42.98
N LEU A 585 22.30 9.21 -43.77
CA LEU A 585 22.60 7.99 -44.53
C LEU A 585 23.26 8.29 -45.89
N ASP A 586 23.25 9.55 -46.33
CA ASP A 586 23.96 9.96 -47.54
C ASP A 586 25.37 10.47 -47.19
N PRO A 587 26.44 9.91 -47.81
CA PRO A 587 27.78 10.39 -47.53
C PRO A 587 27.92 11.84 -48.01
N THR A 588 28.33 12.73 -47.11
CA THR A 588 28.69 14.10 -47.47
C THR A 588 29.83 14.02 -48.51
N PRO A 589 29.73 14.68 -49.69
CA PRO A 589 30.84 14.69 -50.62
C PRO A 589 32.01 15.37 -49.93
N ALA A 590 33.12 14.63 -49.77
CA ALA A 590 34.36 15.16 -49.22
C ALA A 590 34.75 16.40 -50.03
N GLY A 591 34.58 17.58 -49.43
CA GLY A 591 35.11 18.81 -49.96
C GLY A 591 36.60 18.63 -50.18
N ALA A 592 37.03 18.76 -51.43
CA ALA A 592 38.41 18.68 -51.84
C ALA A 592 39.25 19.68 -51.03
N GLN A 593 39.94 19.18 -49.99
CA GLN A 593 41.18 19.78 -49.55
C GLN A 593 42.28 19.27 -50.49
N THR A 594 42.72 20.14 -51.38
CA THR A 594 44.05 20.06 -51.98
C THR A 594 44.68 21.46 -51.83
N PRO A 595 46.00 21.52 -51.63
CA PRO A 595 46.70 22.61 -50.95
C PRO A 595 46.58 23.99 -51.60
#